data_AF-A0AAN8M9I3-F1
#
_entry.id   AF-A0AAN8M9I3-F1
#
_cell.length_a   1.000
_cell.length_b   1.000
_cell.length_c   1.000
_cell.angle_alpha   90.00
_cell.angle_beta   90.00
_cell.angle_gamma   90.00
#
_symmetry.space_group_name_H-M   'P 1'
#
loop_
_entity.id
_entity.type
_entity.pdbx_description
1 polymer ?
#
loop_
_entity_poly.entity_id
_entity_poly.type
_entity_poly.pdbx_seq_one_letter_code
_entity_poly.pdbx_strand_id
1 'polypeptide(L)'
;MTTVKEGQDGWMTTVRESQDGRMTTVRESQDGRMTTVRESQDGRMTTVRESQDGRMTTVSDGQDGRMTTVRESQDGQMTTVRESQDGRMTTVRESQDGRMTRVREGQDGRMTTVRDGQDGWMTTVRECQDGWMTTVRECQDGWMTTVRDGQDGWMTTVRESQ
;
A
#
# COMPACT_ATOMS: atom_id res chain seq x y z
N MET A 1 17.76 -2.33 -9.10
CA MET A 1 18.38 -2.45 -7.76
C MET A 1 17.47 -3.23 -6.82
N THR A 2 18.02 -4.19 -6.07
CA THR A 2 17.29 -4.94 -5.02
C THR A 2 17.91 -4.65 -3.66
N THR A 3 17.09 -4.54 -2.62
CA THR A 3 17.57 -4.37 -1.25
C THR A 3 16.71 -5.15 -0.28
N VAL A 4 17.35 -5.95 0.56
CA VAL A 4 16.70 -6.73 1.60
C VAL A 4 17.24 -6.21 2.93
N LYS A 5 16.35 -5.98 3.89
CA LYS A 5 16.75 -5.65 5.26
C LYS A 5 15.84 -6.37 6.24
N GLU A 6 16.46 -7.07 7.17
CA GLU A 6 15.81 -7.74 8.29
C GLU A 6 16.26 -7.05 9.58
N GLY A 7 15.36 -6.95 10.55
CA GLY A 7 15.68 -6.44 11.88
C GLY A 7 14.72 -7.03 12.91
N GLN A 8 15.23 -7.39 14.07
CA GLN A 8 14.37 -7.89 15.15
C GLN A 8 13.75 -6.72 15.90
N ASP A 9 14.57 -5.73 16.27
CA ASP A 9 14.15 -4.55 17.02
C ASP A 9 14.68 -3.25 16.41
N GLY A 10 13.81 -2.24 16.27
CA GLY A 10 14.24 -0.84 16.10
C GLY A 10 13.59 -0.03 14.98
N TRP A 11 14.28 1.04 14.56
CA TRP A 11 13.78 2.04 13.62
C TRP A 11 14.49 1.92 12.28
N MET A 12 13.74 1.59 11.23
CA MET A 12 14.31 1.42 9.90
C MET A 12 13.72 2.40 8.89
N THR A 13 14.52 3.38 8.48
CA THR A 13 14.16 4.34 7.44
C THR A 13 14.85 3.99 6.12
N THR A 14 14.15 4.17 5.00
CA THR A 14 14.77 4.17 3.66
C THR A 14 14.05 5.17 2.79
N VAL A 15 14.84 5.98 2.12
CA VAL A 15 14.40 6.91 1.08
C VAL A 15 15.06 6.45 -0.21
N ARG A 16 14.30 6.40 -1.30
CA ARG A 16 14.83 6.07 -2.62
C ARG A 16 14.14 6.87 -3.70
N GLU A 17 14.95 7.39 -4.59
CA GLU A 17 14.53 8.04 -5.82
C GLU A 17 15.13 7.26 -6.99
N SER A 18 14.36 7.14 -8.06
CA SER A 18 14.84 6.54 -9.31
C SER A 18 14.13 7.21 -10.47
N GLN A 19 14.88 7.76 -11.41
CA GLN A 19 14.31 8.31 -12.63
C GLN A 19 13.88 7.16 -13.56
N ASP A 20 14.77 6.19 -13.77
CA ASP A 20 14.51 5.03 -14.63
C ASP A 20 14.81 3.69 -13.95
N GLY A 21 13.93 2.70 -14.14
CA GLY A 21 14.27 1.28 -13.96
C GLY A 21 13.51 0.51 -12.89
N ARG A 22 14.09 -0.63 -12.45
CA ARG A 22 13.42 -1.58 -11.53
C ARG A 22 13.99 -1.49 -10.13
N MET A 23 13.15 -1.13 -9.17
CA MET A 23 13.47 -1.14 -7.73
C MET A 23 12.67 -2.20 -7.01
N THR A 24 13.38 -3.12 -6.34
CA THR A 24 12.77 -4.09 -5.43
C THR A 24 13.29 -3.83 -4.03
N THR A 25 12.39 -3.85 -3.04
CA THR A 25 12.83 -3.92 -1.64
C THR A 25 11.94 -4.85 -0.86
N VAL A 26 12.59 -5.68 -0.06
CA VAL A 26 11.96 -6.60 0.88
C VAL A 26 12.41 -6.19 2.27
N ARG A 27 11.48 -6.18 3.22
CA ARG A 27 11.78 -5.86 4.61
C ARG A 27 10.95 -6.68 5.55
N GLU A 28 11.60 -7.15 6.60
CA GLU A 28 10.98 -7.94 7.65
C GLU A 28 11.39 -7.33 8.99
N SER A 29 10.42 -7.20 9.88
CA SER A 29 10.61 -6.72 11.24
C SER A 29 9.79 -7.56 12.20
N GLN A 30 10.37 -7.97 13.32
CA GLN A 30 9.56 -8.56 14.40
C GLN A 30 8.86 -7.42 15.14
N ASP A 31 9.64 -6.58 15.83
CA ASP A 31 9.13 -5.47 16.62
C ASP A 31 9.80 -4.16 16.20
N GLY A 32 9.03 -3.18 15.72
CA GLY A 32 9.66 -1.92 15.32
C GLY A 32 8.90 -0.99 14.41
N ARG A 33 9.57 0.12 14.08
CA ARG A 33 9.01 1.15 13.19
C ARG A 33 9.74 1.18 11.86
N MET A 34 9.02 0.85 10.80
CA MET A 34 9.52 0.91 9.43
C MET A 34 8.93 2.08 8.69
N THR A 35 9.77 3.04 8.30
CA THR A 35 9.39 4.14 7.40
C THR A 35 10.07 3.96 6.05
N THR A 36 9.31 4.13 4.98
CA THR A 36 9.91 4.20 3.65
C THR A 36 9.22 5.21 2.77
N VAL A 37 10.05 6.01 2.12
CA VAL A 37 9.64 6.98 1.13
C VAL A 37 10.26 6.56 -0.19
N ARG A 38 9.46 6.61 -1.25
CA ARG A 38 9.95 6.35 -2.60
C ARG A 38 9.33 7.28 -3.60
N GLU A 39 10.14 7.63 -4.58
CA GLU A 39 9.71 8.39 -5.75
C GLU A 39 10.28 7.69 -6.98
N SER A 40 9.46 7.52 -8.00
CA SER A 40 9.93 7.07 -9.31
C SER A 40 9.20 7.76 -10.43
N GLN A 41 9.93 8.29 -11.40
CA GLN A 41 9.33 8.88 -12.59
C GLN A 41 8.90 7.75 -13.53
N ASP A 42 9.85 6.98 -14.07
CA ASP A 42 9.58 5.99 -15.11
C ASP A 42 10.13 4.62 -14.68
N GLY A 43 9.27 3.72 -14.19
CA GLY A 43 9.82 2.44 -13.73
C GLY A 43 8.91 1.48 -13.00
N ARG A 44 9.51 0.36 -12.58
CA ARG A 44 8.82 -0.69 -11.83
C ARG A 44 9.30 -0.72 -10.39
N MET A 45 8.43 -0.34 -9.47
CA MET A 45 8.66 -0.44 -8.04
C MET A 45 7.94 -1.64 -7.45
N THR A 46 8.69 -2.51 -6.78
CA THR A 46 8.15 -3.60 -5.96
C THR A 46 8.58 -3.40 -4.51
N THR A 47 7.63 -3.49 -3.59
CA THR A 47 7.88 -3.42 -2.15
C THR A 47 7.16 -4.56 -1.46
N VAL A 48 7.89 -5.40 -0.74
CA VAL A 48 7.32 -6.43 0.15
C VAL A 48 7.71 -6.04 1.57
N ARG A 49 6.76 -6.14 2.50
CA ARG A 49 7.00 -5.88 3.91
C ARG A 49 6.21 -6.82 4.79
N GLU A 50 6.87 -7.31 5.81
CA GLU A 50 6.25 -8.14 6.84
C GLU A 50 6.63 -7.56 8.20
N SER A 51 5.64 -7.48 9.09
CA SER A 51 5.83 -7.03 10.46
C SER A 51 5.01 -7.92 11.39
N GLN A 52 5.59 -8.35 12.51
CA GLN A 52 4.79 -8.98 13.57
C GLN A 52 4.11 -7.88 14.38
N ASP A 53 4.85 -7.15 15.22
CA ASP A 53 4.27 -6.16 16.16
C ASP A 53 4.89 -4.78 15.95
N GLY A 54 4.42 -4.06 14.93
CA GLY A 54 5.12 -2.87 14.46
C GLY A 54 4.30 -1.80 13.78
N ARG A 55 4.94 -0.63 13.63
CA ARG A 55 4.37 0.49 12.86
C ARG A 55 5.04 0.59 11.50
N MET A 56 4.26 0.35 10.45
CA MET A 56 4.70 0.50 9.07
C MET A 56 4.13 1.75 8.43
N THR A 57 5.00 2.70 8.08
CA THR A 57 4.65 3.86 7.27
C THR A 57 5.29 3.75 5.89
N THR A 58 4.51 4.00 4.85
CA THR A 58 5.10 4.15 3.52
C THR A 58 4.42 5.21 2.70
N VAL A 59 5.27 6.00 2.06
CA VAL A 59 4.92 6.98 1.07
C VAL A 59 5.54 6.51 -0.24
N SER A 60 4.77 6.55 -1.31
CA SER A 60 5.27 6.20 -2.64
C SER A 60 4.60 7.11 -3.66
N ASP A 61 5.42 7.83 -4.41
CA ASP A 61 4.99 8.68 -5.51
C ASP A 61 5.54 8.13 -6.84
N GLY A 62 4.79 8.31 -7.92
CA GLY A 62 5.37 8.08 -9.22
C GLY A 62 4.50 8.39 -10.43
N GLN A 63 5.15 8.93 -11.47
CA GLN A 63 4.48 9.51 -12.64
C GLN A 63 4.05 8.43 -13.65
N ASP A 64 5.00 7.72 -14.27
CA ASP A 64 4.77 6.79 -15.38
C ASP A 64 5.32 5.38 -15.10
N GLY A 65 4.71 4.69 -14.12
CA GLY A 65 5.30 3.47 -13.58
C GLY A 65 4.33 2.38 -13.13
N ARG A 66 4.88 1.17 -12.95
CA ARG A 66 4.17 0.08 -12.28
C ARG A 66 4.63 -0.04 -10.84
N MET A 67 3.75 0.32 -9.92
CA MET A 67 3.95 0.13 -8.49
C MET A 67 3.21 -1.11 -7.99
N THR A 68 3.94 -2.04 -7.40
CA THR A 68 3.38 -3.21 -6.71
C THR A 68 3.84 -3.21 -5.26
N THR A 69 2.91 -3.44 -4.34
CA THR A 69 3.25 -3.55 -2.93
C THR A 69 2.44 -4.62 -2.24
N VAL A 70 3.14 -5.44 -1.49
CA VAL A 70 2.58 -6.48 -0.63
C VAL A 70 2.95 -6.12 0.79
N ARG A 71 2.00 -6.25 1.72
CA ARG A 71 2.24 -6.05 3.14
C ARG A 71 1.44 -7.00 3.98
N GLU A 72 2.10 -7.53 4.98
CA GLU A 72 1.49 -8.42 5.96
C GLU A 72 1.86 -7.88 7.34
N SER A 73 0.86 -7.82 8.22
CA SER A 73 1.06 -7.42 9.62
C SER A 73 0.25 -8.34 10.51
N GLN A 74 0.84 -8.80 11.61
CA GLN A 74 0.07 -9.50 12.64
C GLN A 74 -0.60 -8.46 13.54
N ASP A 75 0.14 -7.80 14.44
CA ASP A 75 -0.42 -6.93 15.47
C ASP A 75 0.10 -5.49 15.36
N GLY A 76 -0.33 -4.77 14.32
CA GLY A 76 0.38 -3.56 13.89
C GLY A 76 -0.45 -2.39 13.36
N GLN A 77 0.23 -1.23 13.27
CA GLN A 77 -0.32 -0.05 12.60
C GLN A 77 0.31 0.15 11.24
N MET A 78 -0.51 0.05 10.20
CA MET A 78 -0.08 0.29 8.82
C MET A 78 -0.66 1.59 8.27
N THR A 79 0.22 2.55 7.97
CA THR A 79 -0.14 3.78 7.25
C THR A 79 0.47 3.75 5.86
N THR A 80 -0.32 4.06 4.83
CA THR A 80 0.21 4.21 3.48
C THR A 80 -0.45 5.30 2.69
N VAL A 81 0.39 6.14 2.11
CA VAL A 81 0.04 7.21 1.18
C VAL A 81 0.65 6.86 -0.17
N ARG A 82 -0.13 7.01 -1.23
CA ARG A 82 0.36 6.83 -2.60
C ARG A 82 -0.27 7.81 -3.54
N GLU A 83 0.54 8.24 -4.48
CA GLU A 83 0.13 9.12 -5.57
C GLU A 83 0.70 8.55 -6.87
N SER A 84 -0.07 8.65 -7.96
CA SER A 84 0.42 8.28 -9.29
C SER A 84 -0.32 9.05 -10.39
N GLN A 85 0.39 9.50 -11.41
CA GLN A 85 -0.20 10.33 -12.47
C GLN A 85 -0.64 9.54 -13.72
N ASP A 86 0.08 8.49 -14.13
CA ASP A 86 -0.21 7.75 -15.38
C ASP A 86 0.16 6.25 -15.25
N GLY A 87 0.13 5.74 -14.01
CA GLY A 87 0.71 4.45 -13.64
C GLY A 87 -0.28 3.31 -13.37
N ARG A 88 0.28 2.09 -13.26
CA ARG A 88 -0.44 0.94 -12.69
C ARG A 88 -0.05 0.71 -11.24
N MET A 89 -1.00 0.92 -10.33
CA MET A 89 -0.82 0.70 -8.90
C MET A 89 -1.54 -0.54 -8.40
N THR A 90 -0.79 -1.59 -8.06
CA THR A 90 -1.30 -2.78 -7.36
C THR A 90 -0.89 -2.76 -5.90
N THR A 91 -1.82 -3.04 -4.99
CA THR A 91 -1.46 -3.32 -3.59
C THR A 91 -2.30 -4.44 -3.02
N VAL A 92 -1.61 -5.38 -2.39
CA VAL A 92 -2.16 -6.48 -1.62
C VAL A 92 -1.80 -6.22 -0.16
N ARG A 93 -2.74 -6.47 0.76
CA ARG A 93 -2.52 -6.37 2.19
C ARG A 93 -3.30 -7.39 2.97
N GLU A 94 -2.66 -7.87 4.02
CA GLU A 94 -3.24 -8.77 5.00
C GLU A 94 -2.89 -8.23 6.39
N SER A 95 -3.86 -8.30 7.31
CA SER A 95 -3.69 -7.89 8.70
C SER A 95 -4.52 -8.78 9.60
N GLN A 96 -3.96 -9.27 10.70
CA GLN A 96 -4.70 -10.13 11.64
C GLN A 96 -5.35 -9.35 12.78
N ASP A 97 -4.65 -8.42 13.42
CA ASP A 97 -5.19 -7.63 14.53
C ASP A 97 -4.57 -6.22 14.50
N GLY A 98 -5.21 -5.26 13.84
CA GLY A 98 -4.52 -3.97 13.65
C GLY A 98 -5.28 -2.82 13.04
N ARG A 99 -4.60 -1.67 13.00
CA ARG A 99 -5.13 -0.45 12.38
C ARG A 99 -4.46 -0.19 11.05
N MET A 100 -5.28 -0.17 10.00
CA MET A 100 -4.88 0.16 8.65
C MET A 100 -5.45 1.51 8.22
N THR A 101 -4.59 2.47 7.92
CA THR A 101 -4.97 3.73 7.27
C THR A 101 -4.35 3.83 5.90
N ARG A 102 -5.18 4.17 4.92
CA ARG A 102 -4.73 4.36 3.55
C ARG A 102 -5.29 5.62 2.91
N VAL A 103 -4.39 6.35 2.26
CA VAL A 103 -4.72 7.39 1.29
C VAL A 103 -4.14 6.96 -0.06
N ARG A 104 -4.91 7.16 -1.13
CA ARG A 104 -4.44 6.96 -2.50
C ARG A 104 -5.03 8.04 -3.40
N GLU A 105 -4.17 8.65 -4.17
CA GLU A 105 -4.54 9.54 -5.26
C GLU A 105 -3.98 8.96 -6.56
N GLY A 106 -4.74 9.14 -7.64
CA GLY A 106 -4.39 8.66 -8.96
C GLY A 106 -5.02 9.52 -10.04
N GLN A 107 -4.23 9.95 -11.01
CA GLN A 107 -4.73 10.49 -12.28
C GLN A 107 -4.52 9.40 -13.35
N ASP A 108 -5.36 9.37 -14.40
CA ASP A 108 -5.18 8.67 -15.68
C ASP A 108 -4.62 7.22 -15.65
N GLY A 109 -4.87 6.47 -14.57
CA GLY A 109 -4.16 5.22 -14.28
C GLY A 109 -5.05 4.05 -13.85
N ARG A 110 -4.45 2.85 -13.73
CA ARG A 110 -5.15 1.66 -13.22
C ARG A 110 -4.73 1.33 -11.79
N MET A 111 -5.69 1.41 -10.89
CA MET A 111 -5.52 1.12 -9.48
C MET A 111 -6.23 -0.17 -9.06
N THR A 112 -5.47 -1.15 -8.57
CA THR A 112 -6.01 -2.37 -7.98
C THR A 112 -5.61 -2.46 -6.51
N THR A 113 -6.61 -2.73 -5.67
CA THR A 113 -6.39 -2.99 -4.25
C THR A 113 -7.09 -4.28 -3.84
N VAL A 114 -6.33 -5.23 -3.34
CA VAL A 114 -6.84 -6.43 -2.65
C VAL A 114 -6.52 -6.29 -1.17
N ARG A 115 -7.46 -6.67 -0.32
CA ARG A 115 -7.31 -6.59 1.13
C ARG A 115 -8.00 -7.74 1.80
N ASP A 116 -7.31 -8.27 2.78
CA ASP A 116 -7.85 -9.20 3.76
C ASP A 116 -7.52 -8.66 5.17
N GLY A 117 -8.39 -8.95 6.11
CA GLY A 117 -8.31 -8.42 7.46
C GLY A 117 -9.15 -9.22 8.45
N GLN A 118 -8.53 -9.71 9.51
CA GLN A 118 -9.24 -10.21 10.69
C GLN A 118 -9.23 -9.08 11.75
N ASP A 119 -10.27 -9.01 12.59
CA ASP A 119 -10.31 -8.32 13.89
C ASP A 119 -9.60 -6.92 14.00
N GLY A 120 -9.89 -6.00 13.07
CA GLY A 120 -9.16 -4.72 12.98
C GLY A 120 -9.96 -3.50 12.55
N TRP A 121 -9.31 -2.32 12.59
CA TRP A 121 -9.85 -1.05 12.10
C TRP A 121 -9.21 -0.64 10.78
N MET A 122 -10.01 -0.53 9.72
CA MET A 122 -9.53 -0.16 8.40
C MET A 122 -10.17 1.13 7.89
N THR A 123 -9.35 2.16 7.66
CA THR A 123 -9.76 3.41 6.99
C THR A 123 -9.10 3.53 5.63
N THR A 124 -9.90 3.91 4.64
CA THR A 124 -9.45 4.09 3.27
C THR A 124 -10.01 5.36 2.67
N VAL A 125 -9.15 6.23 2.18
CA VAL A 125 -9.48 7.35 1.32
C VAL A 125 -8.90 7.07 -0.06
N ARG A 126 -9.68 7.31 -1.11
CA ARG A 126 -9.22 7.15 -2.48
C ARG A 126 -9.79 8.22 -3.38
N GLU A 127 -8.93 8.72 -4.24
CA GLU A 127 -9.29 9.68 -5.27
C GLU A 127 -8.75 9.15 -6.60
N CYS A 128 -9.60 9.14 -7.63
CA CYS A 128 -9.16 8.87 -9.00
C CYS A 128 -9.77 9.86 -10.00
N GLN A 129 -8.95 10.48 -10.83
CA GLN A 129 -9.40 11.24 -11.98
C GLN A 129 -9.08 10.42 -13.25
N ASP A 130 -10.06 10.25 -14.13
CA ASP A 130 -9.89 9.66 -15.48
C ASP A 130 -9.26 8.24 -15.52
N GLY A 131 -9.42 7.47 -14.45
CA GLY A 131 -8.75 6.17 -14.27
C GLY A 131 -9.67 4.97 -14.02
N TRP A 132 -9.06 3.78 -13.93
CA TRP A 132 -9.75 2.53 -13.55
C TRP A 132 -9.42 2.12 -12.14
N MET A 133 -10.42 2.02 -11.26
CA MET A 133 -10.23 1.56 -9.88
C MET A 133 -10.96 0.25 -9.59
N THR A 134 -10.21 -0.78 -9.21
CA THR A 134 -10.74 -2.05 -8.70
C THR A 134 -10.38 -2.25 -7.23
N THR A 135 -11.38 -2.68 -6.46
CA THR A 135 -11.23 -2.97 -5.04
C THR A 135 -11.82 -4.32 -4.71
N VAL A 136 -11.02 -5.19 -4.11
CA VAL A 136 -11.47 -6.44 -3.48
C VAL A 136 -11.16 -6.36 -2.00
N ARG A 137 -12.12 -6.76 -1.18
CA ARG A 137 -12.05 -6.67 0.28
C ARG A 137 -12.72 -7.87 0.91
N GLU A 138 -12.02 -8.42 1.87
CA GLU A 138 -12.52 -9.38 2.85
C GLU A 138 -12.23 -8.82 4.24
N CYS A 139 -13.18 -8.99 5.16
CA CYS A 139 -12.98 -8.67 6.57
C CYS A 139 -13.83 -9.59 7.43
N GLN A 140 -13.19 -10.27 8.38
CA GLN A 140 -13.83 -11.03 9.44
C GLN A 140 -13.72 -10.20 10.74
N ASP A 141 -14.86 -9.86 11.35
CA ASP A 141 -14.98 -9.27 12.69
C ASP A 141 -14.29 -7.90 12.97
N GLY A 142 -14.09 -7.06 11.94
CA GLY A 142 -13.50 -5.72 12.04
C GLY A 142 -14.40 -4.53 11.62
N TRP A 143 -13.93 -3.32 11.89
CA TRP A 143 -14.57 -2.06 11.47
C TRP A 143 -13.91 -1.48 10.22
N MET A 144 -14.71 -1.17 9.19
CA MET A 144 -14.20 -0.62 7.94
C MET A 144 -14.90 0.68 7.50
N THR A 145 -14.10 1.72 7.27
CA THR A 145 -14.53 2.98 6.65
C THR A 145 -13.86 3.18 5.30
N THR A 146 -14.64 3.66 4.34
CA THR A 146 -14.14 4.00 3.01
C THR A 146 -14.75 5.29 2.51
N VAL A 147 -13.87 6.24 2.18
CA VAL A 147 -14.18 7.47 1.46
C VAL A 147 -13.59 7.33 0.06
N ARG A 148 -14.38 7.73 -0.93
CA ARG A 148 -14.02 7.66 -2.33
C ARG A 148 -14.50 8.92 -3.02
N ASP A 149 -13.62 9.49 -3.82
CA ASP A 149 -13.95 10.51 -4.79
C ASP A 149 -13.42 10.09 -6.15
N GLY A 150 -14.13 10.45 -7.20
CA GLY A 150 -13.67 10.16 -8.55
C GLY A 150 -14.40 10.98 -9.59
N GLN A 151 -13.61 11.55 -10.49
CA GLN A 151 -14.09 12.32 -11.64
C GLN A 151 -13.73 11.52 -12.90
N ASP A 152 -14.73 11.21 -13.72
CA ASP A 152 -14.58 10.67 -15.08
C ASP A 152 -13.84 9.31 -15.22
N GLY A 153 -13.87 8.46 -14.18
CA GLY A 153 -13.26 7.12 -14.16
C GLY A 153 -14.23 5.94 -13.89
N TRP A 154 -13.76 4.71 -14.13
CA TRP A 154 -14.51 3.48 -13.88
C TRP A 154 -14.15 2.84 -12.54
N MET A 155 -15.15 2.56 -11.69
CA MET A 155 -14.93 1.94 -10.38
C MET A 155 -15.67 0.61 -10.22
N THR A 156 -14.97 -0.40 -9.70
CA THR A 156 -15.54 -1.69 -9.29
C THR A 156 -15.16 -2.04 -7.87
N THR A 157 -16.13 -2.52 -7.09
CA THR A 157 -15.90 -3.03 -5.72
C THR A 157 -16.50 -4.40 -5.55
N VAL A 158 -15.69 -5.31 -5.05
CA VAL A 158 -16.09 -6.61 -4.54
C VAL A 158 -15.86 -6.58 -3.04
N ARG A 159 -16.90 -6.91 -2.28
CA ARG A 159 -16.85 -7.07 -0.83
C ARG A 159 -17.36 -8.45 -0.52
N GLU A 160 -16.53 -9.22 0.16
CA GLU A 160 -16.91 -10.50 0.75
C GLU A 160 -16.84 -10.33 2.27
N SER A 161 -17.85 -10.86 2.95
CA SER A 161 -17.94 -10.90 4.41
C SER A 161 -18.35 -12.32 4.76
N GLN A 162 -17.52 -13.00 5.56
CA GLN A 162 -17.85 -14.32 6.09
C GLN A 162 -18.60 -14.18 7.41
#